data_AF-A0A2T2YDE5-F1
#
_entry.id   AF-A0A2T2YDE5-F1
#
_cell.length_a   1.000
_cell.length_b   1.000
_cell.length_c   1.000
_cell.angle_alpha   90.00
_cell.angle_beta   90.00
_cell.angle_gamma   90.00
#
_symmetry.space_group_name_H-M   'P 1'
#
loop_
_entity.id
_entity.type
_entity.pdbx_description
1 polymer ?
#
loop_
_entity_poly.entity_id
_entity_poly.type
_entity_poly.pdbx_seq_one_letter_code
_entity_poly.pdbx_strand_id
1 'polypeptide(L)'
;MNSTRKQMVPTKQLFILLLLLCLLLQAGYKALHNSAAPAKVPKSLAKVWRTGQFPLTEFWEYQGKFPGKAFTAFQFKPDGECEFYQVTVNDSHGYRLETLVYQKGTVQFHHNHTFTFYPTEGNLREFYHFCDNTIQNYSQKISPKDLITQTYNYSIEPNAKGQDELVIRGELADGNSTTFQAFAW
;
A
#
# COMPACT_ATOMS: atom_id res chain seq x y z
N MET A 1 -15.09 52.36 -50.84
CA MET A 1 -14.08 51.66 -50.01
C MET A 1 -14.62 51.62 -48.58
N ASN A 2 -15.15 50.49 -48.13
CA ASN A 2 -15.72 50.34 -46.78
C ASN A 2 -14.62 49.93 -45.81
N SER A 3 -14.30 50.83 -44.88
CA SER A 3 -13.32 50.61 -43.83
C SER A 3 -13.92 49.75 -42.72
N THR A 4 -13.51 48.49 -42.66
CA THR A 4 -13.91 47.53 -41.62
C THR A 4 -13.22 47.88 -40.30
N ARG A 5 -13.97 48.53 -39.40
CA ARG A 5 -13.50 48.88 -38.05
C ARG A 5 -13.38 47.61 -37.21
N LYS A 6 -12.16 47.09 -37.05
CA LYS A 6 -11.87 45.97 -36.13
C LYS A 6 -12.14 46.45 -34.69
N GLN A 7 -13.21 45.96 -34.08
CA GLN A 7 -13.46 46.15 -32.65
C GLN A 7 -12.40 45.36 -31.87
N MET A 8 -11.47 46.07 -31.25
CA MET A 8 -10.55 45.49 -30.26
C MET A 8 -11.34 45.22 -28.99
N VAL A 9 -11.53 43.94 -28.66
CA VAL A 9 -12.06 43.53 -27.36
C VAL A 9 -11.07 44.00 -26.29
N PRO A 10 -11.50 44.78 -25.27
CA PRO A 10 -10.60 45.30 -24.27
C PRO A 10 -9.96 44.14 -23.50
N THR A 11 -8.63 44.13 -23.42
CA THR A 11 -7.79 43.08 -22.82
C THR A 11 -8.23 42.66 -21.41
N LYS A 12 -8.88 43.57 -20.67
CA LYS A 12 -9.45 43.31 -19.34
C LYS A 12 -10.61 42.30 -19.35
N GLN A 13 -11.44 42.28 -20.40
CA GLN A 13 -12.54 41.31 -20.53
C GLN A 13 -12.02 39.90 -20.83
N LEU A 14 -10.94 39.79 -21.59
CA LEU A 14 -10.31 38.50 -21.89
C LEU A 14 -9.73 37.84 -20.62
N PHE A 15 -9.11 38.65 -19.74
CA PHE A 15 -8.57 38.16 -18.48
C PHE A 15 -9.64 37.65 -17.52
N ILE A 16 -10.79 38.33 -17.42
CA ILE A 16 -11.91 37.91 -16.56
C ILE A 16 -12.51 36.58 -17.05
N LEU A 17 -12.68 36.42 -18.37
CA LEU A 17 -13.15 35.18 -18.97
C LEU A 17 -12.18 34.00 -18.74
N LEU A 18 -10.87 34.24 -18.81
CA LEU A 18 -9.86 33.22 -18.55
C LEU A 18 -9.86 32.77 -17.08
N LEU A 19 -10.02 33.72 -16.14
CA LEU A 19 -10.10 33.44 -14.70
C LEU A 19 -11.34 32.64 -14.33
N LEU A 20 -12.50 32.97 -14.91
CA LEU A 20 -13.74 32.20 -14.75
C LEU A 20 -13.62 30.77 -15.32
N LEU A 21 -12.96 30.60 -16.45
CA LEU A 21 -12.70 29.28 -17.03
C LEU A 21 -11.79 28.42 -16.13
N CYS A 22 -10.74 29.00 -15.55
CA CYS A 22 -9.88 28.31 -14.59
C CYS A 22 -10.62 27.89 -13.31
N LEU A 23 -11.53 28.72 -12.79
CA LEU A 23 -12.34 28.38 -11.62
C LEU A 23 -13.34 27.24 -11.92
N LEU A 24 -13.95 27.23 -13.11
CA LEU A 24 -14.84 26.16 -13.56
C LEU A 24 -14.08 24.83 -13.77
N LEU A 25 -12.85 24.88 -14.28
CA LEU A 25 -11.98 23.70 -14.42
C LEU A 25 -11.59 23.09 -13.07
N GLN A 26 -11.35 23.91 -12.03
CA GLN A 26 -11.05 23.42 -10.68
C GLN A 26 -12.26 22.76 -10.00
N ALA A 27 -13.48 23.23 -10.27
CA ALA A 27 -14.71 22.62 -9.74
C ALA A 27 -15.00 21.26 -10.38
N GLY A 28 -14.73 21.10 -11.69
CA GLY A 28 -14.90 19.83 -12.41
C GLY A 28 -13.93 18.73 -11.95
N TYR A 29 -12.68 19.08 -11.61
CA TYR A 29 -11.69 18.12 -11.12
C TYR A 29 -12.07 17.49 -9.77
N LYS A 30 -12.72 18.24 -8.88
CA LYS A 30 -13.16 17.71 -7.57
C LYS A 30 -14.33 16.73 -7.70
N ALA A 31 -15.20 16.91 -8.70
CA ALA A 31 -16.35 16.03 -8.93
C ALA A 31 -15.99 14.69 -9.60
N LEU A 32 -14.87 14.63 -10.34
CA LEU A 32 -14.38 13.37 -10.92
C LEU A 32 -13.66 12.48 -9.87
N HIS A 33 -13.21 13.08 -8.76
CA HIS A 33 -12.74 12.38 -7.57
C HIS A 33 -13.89 12.15 -6.56
N ASN A 34 -15.09 11.84 -7.05
CA ASN A 34 -16.08 11.13 -6.25
C ASN A 34 -15.50 9.75 -5.93
N SER A 35 -14.69 9.74 -4.87
CA SER A 35 -14.27 8.55 -4.15
C SER A 35 -15.56 7.84 -3.75
N ALA A 36 -15.93 6.82 -4.53
CA ALA A 36 -16.92 5.85 -4.11
C ALA A 36 -16.55 5.47 -2.68
N ALA A 37 -17.52 5.55 -1.76
CA ALA A 37 -17.28 5.20 -0.36
C ALA A 37 -16.48 3.89 -0.33
N PRO A 38 -15.35 3.82 0.42
CA PRO A 38 -14.50 2.65 0.40
C PRO A 38 -15.38 1.42 0.63
N ALA A 39 -15.31 0.47 -0.30
CA ALA A 39 -16.11 -0.74 -0.22
C ALA A 39 -15.78 -1.42 1.11
N LYS A 40 -16.78 -1.57 1.97
CA LYS A 40 -16.60 -2.14 3.31
C LYS A 40 -15.91 -3.50 3.19
N VAL A 41 -14.85 -3.70 3.95
CA VAL A 41 -14.16 -4.99 4.02
C VAL A 41 -15.16 -6.04 4.53
N PRO A 42 -15.27 -7.23 3.90
CA PRO A 42 -16.10 -8.30 4.41
C PRO A 42 -15.77 -8.60 5.87
N LYS A 43 -16.79 -8.74 6.73
CA LYS A 43 -16.59 -8.89 8.19
C LYS A 43 -15.67 -10.06 8.55
N SER A 44 -15.68 -11.14 7.77
CA SER A 44 -14.80 -12.29 7.96
C SER A 44 -13.32 -11.98 7.70
N LEU A 45 -13.03 -10.97 6.88
CA LEU A 45 -11.68 -10.55 6.47
C LEU A 45 -11.14 -9.39 7.29
N ALA A 46 -12.00 -8.61 7.94
CA ALA A 46 -11.62 -7.44 8.75
C ALA A 46 -10.90 -7.82 10.06
N LYS A 47 -9.65 -8.27 9.94
CA LYS A 47 -8.75 -8.68 11.02
C LYS A 47 -7.29 -8.60 10.55
N VAL A 48 -6.36 -9.00 11.42
CA VAL A 48 -4.95 -9.19 11.03
C VAL A 48 -4.75 -10.59 10.52
N TRP A 49 -4.08 -10.69 9.37
CA TRP A 49 -3.65 -11.93 8.73
C TRP A 49 -2.13 -11.91 8.65
N ARG A 50 -1.46 -12.89 9.26
CA ARG A 50 0.01 -12.94 9.29
C ARG A 50 0.57 -14.29 8.93
N THR A 51 1.80 -14.29 8.44
CA THR A 51 2.64 -15.47 8.28
C THR A 51 4.06 -15.16 8.74
N GLY A 52 4.80 -16.17 9.16
CA GLY A 52 6.13 -16.00 9.77
C GLY A 52 6.08 -15.81 11.29
N GLN A 53 7.25 -15.50 11.87
CA GLN A 53 7.47 -15.55 13.32
C GLN A 53 7.91 -14.22 13.94
N PHE A 54 8.00 -13.14 13.16
CA PHE A 54 8.38 -11.83 13.68
C PHE A 54 7.28 -11.25 14.59
N PRO A 55 7.61 -10.81 15.81
CA PRO A 55 6.67 -10.12 16.68
C PRO A 55 6.40 -8.71 16.13
N LEU A 56 5.21 -8.51 15.57
CA LEU A 56 4.82 -7.23 15.00
C LEU A 56 4.84 -6.07 16.02
N THR A 57 4.70 -6.37 17.32
CA THR A 57 4.89 -5.41 18.41
C THR A 57 6.29 -4.81 18.47
N GLU A 58 7.30 -5.54 17.98
CA GLU A 58 8.68 -5.06 17.93
C GLU A 58 8.99 -4.30 16.63
N PHE A 59 8.08 -4.27 15.65
CA PHE A 59 8.35 -3.73 14.31
C PHE A 59 8.90 -2.30 14.34
N TRP A 60 8.29 -1.43 15.14
CA TRP A 60 8.67 -0.02 15.25
C TRP A 60 9.91 0.19 16.10
N GLU A 61 10.06 -0.62 17.14
CA GLU A 61 11.16 -0.52 18.10
C GLU A 61 12.38 -1.35 17.70
N TYR A 62 12.30 -2.10 16.60
CA TYR A 62 13.32 -3.03 16.15
C TYR A 62 14.68 -2.34 16.03
N GLN A 63 15.74 -2.94 16.59
CA GLN A 63 17.10 -2.39 16.59
C GLN A 63 18.13 -3.31 15.93
N GLY A 64 17.70 -4.20 15.02
CA GLY A 64 18.63 -5.11 14.32
C GLY A 64 19.06 -6.32 15.16
N LYS A 65 18.22 -6.78 16.10
CA LYS A 65 18.45 -8.07 16.75
C LYS A 65 17.78 -9.16 15.90
N PHE A 66 18.55 -10.02 15.25
CA PHE A 66 18.05 -11.04 14.31
C PHE A 66 16.55 -11.39 14.48
N PRO A 67 15.69 -11.00 13.51
CA PRO A 67 14.24 -10.99 13.67
C PRO A 67 13.64 -12.41 13.54
N GLY A 68 14.50 -13.41 13.29
CA GLY A 68 14.09 -14.75 12.92
C GLY A 68 13.81 -14.86 11.43
N LYS A 69 12.77 -15.62 11.09
CA LYS A 69 12.35 -15.88 9.70
C LYS A 69 11.58 -14.69 9.12
N ALA A 70 11.47 -14.67 7.80
CA ALA A 70 10.63 -13.73 7.08
C ALA A 70 9.20 -13.68 7.65
N PHE A 71 8.61 -12.51 7.59
CA PHE A 71 7.29 -12.22 8.11
C PHE A 71 6.53 -11.34 7.13
N THR A 72 5.22 -11.59 7.01
CA THR A 72 4.32 -10.74 6.25
C THR A 72 2.99 -10.66 6.98
N ALA A 73 2.40 -9.47 7.04
CA ALA A 73 1.07 -9.29 7.57
C ALA A 73 0.25 -8.24 6.82
N PHE A 74 -1.05 -8.50 6.73
CA PHE A 74 -2.08 -7.54 6.34
C PHE A 74 -3.00 -7.28 7.53
N GLN A 75 -3.32 -6.03 7.78
CA GLN A 75 -4.38 -5.63 8.70
C GLN A 75 -5.49 -4.95 7.91
N PHE A 76 -6.58 -5.67 7.67
CA PHE A 76 -7.76 -5.11 7.01
C PHE A 76 -8.72 -4.55 8.06
N LYS A 77 -9.02 -3.26 7.97
CA LYS A 77 -9.98 -2.59 8.86
C LYS A 77 -11.37 -2.57 8.22
N PRO A 78 -12.47 -2.57 9.02
CA PRO A 78 -13.84 -2.61 8.47
C PRO A 78 -14.19 -1.48 7.51
N ASP A 79 -13.52 -0.34 7.62
CA ASP A 79 -13.73 0.88 6.84
C ASP A 79 -12.98 0.91 5.50
N GLY A 80 -12.20 -0.14 5.19
CA GLY A 80 -11.39 -0.20 3.97
C GLY A 80 -9.97 0.32 4.14
N GLU A 81 -9.56 0.78 5.33
CA GLU A 81 -8.12 0.98 5.59
C GLU A 81 -7.38 -0.35 5.61
N CYS A 82 -6.15 -0.34 5.10
CA CYS A 82 -5.26 -1.49 5.09
C CYS A 82 -3.85 -1.07 5.48
N GLU A 83 -3.22 -1.88 6.33
CA GLU A 83 -1.80 -1.76 6.67
C GLU A 83 -1.09 -3.06 6.29
N PHE A 84 0.05 -2.93 5.63
CA PHE A 84 0.90 -4.01 5.16
C PHE A 84 2.25 -3.92 5.85
N TYR A 85 2.73 -5.07 6.31
CA TYR A 85 3.99 -5.23 7.01
C TYR A 85 4.77 -6.37 6.37
N GLN A 86 6.05 -6.17 6.16
CA GLN A 86 6.96 -7.22 5.70
C GLN A 86 8.29 -7.11 6.41
N VAL A 87 8.84 -8.26 6.80
CA VAL A 87 10.23 -8.40 7.23
C VAL A 87 10.86 -9.48 6.36
N THR A 88 11.91 -9.12 5.63
CA THR A 88 12.73 -10.08 4.88
C THR A 88 14.14 -10.11 5.43
N VAL A 89 14.79 -11.26 5.28
CA VAL A 89 16.18 -11.47 5.67
C VAL A 89 16.89 -12.10 4.50
N ASN A 90 18.01 -11.52 4.09
CA ASN A 90 18.88 -12.05 3.05
C ASN A 90 20.31 -12.17 3.59
N ASP A 91 20.82 -13.40 3.66
CA ASP A 91 22.17 -13.71 4.10
C ASP A 91 23.06 -13.95 2.88
N SER A 92 24.20 -13.25 2.80
CA SER A 92 25.17 -13.44 1.71
C SER A 92 26.60 -13.15 2.19
N HIS A 93 27.51 -14.11 2.03
CA HIS A 93 28.96 -13.93 2.23
C HIS A 93 29.39 -13.22 3.53
N GLY A 94 28.74 -13.54 4.66
CA GLY A 94 29.05 -12.93 5.97
C GLY A 94 28.33 -11.59 6.22
N TYR A 95 27.51 -11.15 5.28
CA TYR A 95 26.61 -10.02 5.42
C TYR A 95 25.17 -10.50 5.58
N ARG A 96 24.39 -9.78 6.39
CA ARG A 96 22.94 -9.94 6.46
C ARG A 96 22.27 -8.61 6.17
N LEU A 97 21.31 -8.63 5.25
CA LEU A 97 20.38 -7.52 5.04
C LEU A 97 19.02 -7.92 5.60
N GLU A 98 18.52 -7.13 6.54
CA GLU A 98 17.16 -7.23 7.05
C GLU A 98 16.36 -6.04 6.56
N THR A 99 15.24 -6.28 5.91
CA THR A 99 14.40 -5.23 5.33
C THR A 99 13.03 -5.27 5.97
N LEU A 100 12.64 -4.17 6.61
CA LEU A 100 11.33 -3.93 7.19
C LEU A 100 10.57 -2.96 6.29
N VAL A 101 9.44 -3.41 5.74
CA VAL A 101 8.55 -2.61 4.90
C VAL A 101 7.25 -2.39 5.66
N TYR A 102 6.83 -1.13 5.75
CA TYR A 102 5.50 -0.73 6.17
C TYR A 102 4.83 0.04 5.06
N GLN A 103 3.58 -0.28 4.76
CA GLN A 103 2.73 0.51 3.88
C GLN A 103 1.34 0.65 4.48
N LYS A 104 0.73 1.82 4.29
CA LYS A 104 -0.65 2.11 4.66
C LYS A 104 -1.39 2.67 3.46
N GLY A 105 -2.66 2.32 3.35
CA GLY A 105 -3.56 2.83 2.32
C GLY A 105 -4.96 2.26 2.45
N THR A 106 -5.61 2.03 1.31
CA THR A 106 -6.94 1.44 1.25
C THR A 106 -6.93 0.09 0.56
N VAL A 107 -7.94 -0.74 0.84
CA VAL A 107 -8.18 -2.02 0.19
C VAL A 107 -9.58 -2.07 -0.39
N GLN A 108 -9.71 -2.67 -1.57
CA GLN A 108 -10.99 -2.97 -2.20
C GLN A 108 -11.09 -4.46 -2.46
N PHE A 109 -12.10 -5.11 -1.90
CA PHE A 109 -12.43 -6.51 -2.19
C PHE A 109 -13.42 -6.58 -3.35
N HIS A 110 -13.16 -7.51 -4.27
CA HIS A 110 -13.93 -7.70 -5.49
C HIS A 110 -14.69 -9.03 -5.46
N HIS A 111 -15.73 -9.17 -6.27
CA HIS A 111 -16.57 -10.37 -6.31
C HIS A 111 -15.87 -11.62 -6.88
N ASN A 112 -14.78 -11.45 -7.61
CA ASN A 112 -13.99 -12.53 -8.23
C ASN A 112 -12.90 -13.10 -7.32
N HIS A 113 -13.06 -12.99 -5.99
CA HIS A 113 -12.05 -13.43 -5.01
C HIS A 113 -10.68 -12.78 -5.22
N THR A 114 -10.70 -11.50 -5.61
CA THR A 114 -9.50 -10.66 -5.59
C THR A 114 -9.67 -9.49 -4.63
N PHE A 115 -8.56 -8.94 -4.18
CA PHE A 115 -8.55 -7.62 -3.55
C PHE A 115 -7.41 -6.78 -4.10
N THR A 116 -7.62 -5.47 -4.17
CA THR A 116 -6.60 -4.52 -4.60
C THR A 116 -6.20 -3.64 -3.41
N PHE A 117 -4.90 -3.60 -3.12
CA PHE A 117 -4.31 -2.71 -2.12
C PHE A 117 -3.74 -1.46 -2.82
N TYR A 118 -4.16 -0.29 -2.33
CA TYR A 118 -3.78 1.03 -2.82
C TYR A 118 -2.95 1.74 -1.76
N PRO A 119 -1.63 1.48 -1.68
CA PRO A 119 -0.78 2.14 -0.69
C PRO A 119 -0.70 3.65 -0.99
N THR A 120 -0.86 4.47 0.05
CA THR A 120 -0.79 5.94 -0.03
C THR A 120 0.41 6.50 0.71
N GLU A 121 0.98 5.73 1.64
CA GLU A 121 2.22 6.03 2.33
C GLU A 121 2.94 4.76 2.77
N GLY A 122 4.21 4.88 3.12
CA GLY A 122 4.98 3.77 3.65
C GLY A 122 6.38 4.18 4.08
N ASN A 123 7.02 3.28 4.81
CA ASN A 123 8.39 3.41 5.27
C ASN A 123 9.16 2.13 4.96
N LEU A 124 10.42 2.29 4.60
CA LEU A 124 11.39 1.23 4.38
C LEU A 124 12.50 1.41 5.39
N ARG A 125 12.81 0.36 6.15
CA ARG A 125 13.93 0.34 7.07
C ARG A 125 14.81 -0.86 6.80
N GLU A 126 16.11 -0.64 6.73
CA GLU A 126 17.11 -1.64 6.35
C GLU A 126 18.20 -1.72 7.41
N PHE A 127 18.55 -2.95 7.81
CA PHE A 127 19.67 -3.23 8.70
C PHE A 127 20.71 -4.04 7.93
N TYR A 128 21.89 -3.45 7.76
CA TYR A 128 23.04 -4.13 7.18
C TYR A 128 23.95 -4.59 8.32
N HIS A 129 24.09 -5.90 8.45
CA HIS A 129 25.02 -6.55 9.35
C HIS A 129 26.27 -6.92 8.57
N PHE A 130 27.43 -6.48 9.05
CA PHE A 130 28.72 -6.73 8.46
C PHE A 130 29.49 -7.79 9.27
N CYS A 131 30.52 -8.38 8.67
CA CYS A 131 31.34 -9.43 9.29
C CYS A 131 32.04 -8.99 10.60
N ASP A 132 32.23 -7.69 10.80
CA ASP A 132 32.85 -7.10 12.00
C ASP A 132 31.83 -6.81 13.12
N ASN A 133 30.60 -7.29 12.98
CA ASN A 133 29.45 -7.03 13.85
C ASN A 133 28.97 -5.57 13.86
N THR A 134 29.42 -4.73 12.92
CA THR A 134 28.81 -3.41 12.73
C THR A 134 27.41 -3.57 12.14
N ILE A 135 26.50 -2.71 12.60
CA ILE A 135 25.12 -2.64 12.11
C ILE A 135 24.89 -1.23 11.58
N GLN A 136 24.53 -1.12 10.30
CA GLN A 136 24.05 0.13 9.73
C GLN A 136 22.53 0.07 9.58
N ASN A 137 21.85 1.09 10.11
CA ASN A 137 20.39 1.20 10.06
C ASN A 137 20.00 2.39 9.19
N TYR A 138 19.30 2.10 8.09
CA TYR A 138 18.77 3.10 7.18
C TYR A 138 17.25 3.10 7.29
N SER A 139 16.66 4.27 7.44
CA SER A 139 15.20 4.43 7.48
C SER A 139 14.81 5.54 6.53
N GLN A 140 13.90 5.25 5.62
CA GLN A 140 13.43 6.21 4.62
C GLN A 140 11.93 6.05 4.35
N LYS A 141 11.29 7.17 4.02
CA LYS A 141 9.92 7.16 3.52
C LYS A 141 9.92 6.60 2.10
N ILE A 142 8.97 5.71 1.79
CA ILE A 142 8.79 5.18 0.43
C ILE A 142 8.28 6.32 -0.46
N SER A 143 8.91 6.51 -1.61
CA SER A 143 8.53 7.58 -2.52
C SER A 143 7.19 7.26 -3.20
N PRO A 144 6.36 8.26 -3.57
CA PRO A 144 5.04 7.99 -4.15
C PRO A 144 5.05 7.11 -5.40
N LYS A 145 6.11 7.17 -6.22
CA LYS A 145 6.26 6.33 -7.41
C LYS A 145 6.52 4.84 -7.09
N ASP A 146 6.97 4.54 -5.87
CA ASP A 146 7.29 3.19 -5.40
C ASP A 146 6.15 2.60 -4.56
N LEU A 147 5.07 3.37 -4.33
CA LEU A 147 3.81 2.90 -3.74
C LEU A 147 2.96 2.24 -4.83
N ILE A 148 3.33 1.00 -5.16
CA ILE A 148 2.69 0.26 -6.25
C ILE A 148 1.36 -0.33 -5.80
N THR A 149 0.30 -0.03 -6.54
CA THR A 149 -1.00 -0.71 -6.38
C THR A 149 -0.86 -2.17 -6.77
N GLN A 150 -1.33 -3.07 -5.92
CA GLN A 150 -1.22 -4.53 -6.15
C GLN A 150 -2.56 -5.21 -5.98
N THR A 151 -2.88 -6.11 -6.90
CA THR A 151 -4.08 -6.96 -6.85
C THR A 151 -3.67 -8.39 -6.52
N TYR A 152 -4.40 -9.01 -5.61
CA TYR A 152 -4.13 -10.35 -5.11
C TYR A 152 -5.34 -11.24 -5.31
N ASN A 153 -5.12 -12.47 -5.76
CA ASN A 153 -6.12 -13.52 -5.67
C ASN A 153 -6.11 -14.08 -4.25
N TYR A 154 -7.28 -14.30 -3.65
CA TYR A 154 -7.38 -14.84 -2.30
C TYR A 154 -8.45 -15.92 -2.17
N SER A 155 -8.29 -16.79 -1.17
CA SER A 155 -9.36 -17.66 -0.66
C SER A 155 -9.31 -17.68 0.86
N ILE A 156 -10.40 -18.17 1.46
CA ILE A 156 -10.44 -18.52 2.87
C ILE A 156 -10.57 -20.03 2.95
N GLU A 157 -9.61 -20.66 3.64
CA GLU A 157 -9.52 -22.11 3.73
C GLU A 157 -9.38 -22.52 5.21
N PRO A 158 -10.05 -23.59 5.65
CA PRO A 158 -9.88 -24.08 7.00
C PRO A 158 -8.54 -24.80 7.15
N ASN A 159 -7.83 -24.53 8.23
CA ASN A 159 -6.63 -25.28 8.60
C ASN A 159 -6.97 -26.63 9.26
N ALA A 160 -5.94 -27.39 9.65
CA ALA A 160 -6.12 -28.70 10.30
C ALA A 160 -6.92 -28.65 11.62
N LYS A 161 -7.10 -27.46 12.22
CA LYS A 161 -7.89 -27.23 13.43
C LYS A 161 -9.29 -26.66 13.13
N GLY A 162 -9.65 -26.55 11.84
CA GLY A 162 -10.91 -25.96 11.39
C GLY A 162 -10.98 -24.44 11.50
N GLN A 163 -9.84 -23.76 11.69
CA GLN A 163 -9.78 -22.30 11.77
C GLN A 163 -9.51 -21.70 10.38
N ASP A 164 -10.18 -20.60 10.05
CA ASP A 164 -9.98 -19.89 8.80
C ASP A 164 -8.54 -19.38 8.65
N GLU A 165 -7.93 -19.68 7.51
CA GLU A 165 -6.69 -19.10 7.01
C GLU A 165 -6.96 -18.35 5.71
N LEU A 166 -6.31 -17.20 5.55
CA LEU A 166 -6.31 -16.45 4.31
C LEU A 166 -5.19 -16.96 3.42
N VAL A 167 -5.53 -17.47 2.23
CA VAL A 167 -4.53 -17.93 1.25
C VAL A 167 -4.45 -16.91 0.13
N ILE A 168 -3.31 -16.24 0.01
CA ILE A 168 -3.03 -15.29 -1.08
C ILE A 168 -2.20 -16.00 -2.14
N ARG A 169 -2.65 -15.91 -3.40
CA ARG A 169 -1.98 -16.47 -4.57
C ARG A 169 -1.47 -15.30 -5.43
N GLY A 170 -0.17 -15.29 -5.71
CA GLY A 170 0.44 -14.24 -6.54
C GLY A 170 -0.11 -14.26 -7.98
N GLU A 171 0.15 -13.19 -8.74
CA GLU A 171 -0.08 -13.13 -10.19
C GLU A 171 0.95 -13.95 -11.01
N LEU A 172 1.94 -14.54 -10.35
CA LEU A 172 3.04 -15.23 -11.02
C LEU A 172 2.63 -16.65 -11.45
N ALA A 173 3.03 -17.02 -12.67
CA ALA A 173 2.72 -18.28 -13.35
C ALA A 173 3.29 -19.54 -12.67
N ASP A 174 3.95 -19.40 -11.52
CA ASP A 174 4.57 -20.46 -10.73
C ASP A 174 3.60 -21.08 -9.71
N GLY A 175 2.40 -20.53 -9.52
CA GLY A 175 1.34 -21.14 -8.70
C GLY A 175 1.61 -21.11 -7.20
N ASN A 176 2.60 -20.34 -6.76
CA ASN A 176 2.96 -20.23 -5.35
C ASN A 176 1.87 -19.48 -4.56
N SER A 177 1.48 -20.06 -3.43
CA SER A 177 0.51 -19.47 -2.50
C SER A 177 1.14 -19.24 -1.14
N THR A 178 0.71 -18.19 -0.46
CA THR A 178 1.10 -17.90 0.91
C THR A 178 -0.12 -17.95 1.80
N THR A 179 -0.02 -18.76 2.85
CA THR A 179 -1.09 -18.92 3.84
C THR A 179 -0.84 -18.03 5.05
N PHE A 180 -1.88 -17.30 5.45
CA PHE A 180 -1.88 -16.36 6.55
C PHE A 180 -2.88 -16.80 7.61
N GLN A 181 -2.43 -16.78 8.86
CA GLN A 181 -3.24 -17.09 10.02
C GLN A 181 -3.85 -15.82 10.59
N ALA A 182 -5.10 -15.93 11.05
CA ALA A 182 -5.72 -14.86 11.80
C ALA A 182 -4.93 -14.58 13.09
N PHE A 183 -4.71 -13.30 13.37
CA PHE A 183 -4.03 -12.84 14.58
C PHE A 183 -4.89 -11.79 15.28
N ALA A 184 -4.93 -11.87 16.61
CA ALA A 184 -5.50 -10.85 17.47
C ALA A 184 -4.34 -10.21 18.23
N TRP A 185 -4.34 -8.87 18.26
CA TRP A 185 -3.41 -8.08 19.04
C TRP A 185 -3.60 -8.29 20.55
#